data_AF-A0A962AD07-F1
#
_entry.id   AF-A0A962AD07-F1
#
_cell.length_a   1.000
_cell.length_b   1.000
_cell.length_c   1.000
_cell.angle_alpha   90.00
_cell.angle_beta   90.00
_cell.angle_gamma   90.00
#
_symmetry.space_group_name_H-M   'P 1'
#
loop_
_entity.id
_entity.type
_entity.pdbx_description
1 polymer ?
#
loop_
_entity_poly.entity_id
_entity_poly.type
_entity_poly.pdbx_seq_one_letter_code
_entity_poly.pdbx_strand_id
1 'polypeptide(L)'
;MRLDDTNDMRLDILDWSDPVVGDCLFEAYDSCFGGNLDWSRPMTRQHARVWRLIIGGDKRRAAEARRDLLRMARACRMGPEALDAIDRLVLDELVDVMASRFRASATDTRHCGRLLIEASATLVETRHACAA
;
A
#
# COMPACT_ATOMS: atom_id res chain seq x y z
N MET A 1 3.25 -18.97 -16.98
CA MET A 1 3.45 -18.78 -15.54
C MET A 1 2.32 -19.52 -14.85
N ARG A 2 2.63 -20.48 -13.98
CA ARG A 2 1.60 -21.23 -13.24
C ARG A 2 1.00 -20.32 -12.15
N LEU A 3 -0.21 -20.65 -11.69
CA LEU A 3 -0.85 -19.92 -10.59
C LEU A 3 0.00 -19.94 -9.31
N ASP A 4 0.71 -21.04 -9.07
CA ASP A 4 1.63 -21.20 -7.94
C ASP A 4 2.80 -20.21 -8.00
N ASP A 5 3.43 -20.03 -9.18
CA ASP A 5 4.51 -19.05 -9.38
C ASP A 5 4.07 -17.60 -9.06
N THR A 6 2.78 -17.30 -9.26
CA THR A 6 2.21 -15.97 -9.00
C THR A 6 1.94 -15.76 -7.51
N ASN A 7 1.47 -16.80 -6.82
CA ASN A 7 1.26 -16.76 -5.38
C ASN A 7 2.58 -16.68 -4.62
N ASP A 8 3.58 -17.47 -4.99
CA ASP A 8 4.91 -17.44 -4.37
C ASP A 8 5.57 -16.07 -4.51
N MET A 9 5.42 -15.45 -5.68
CA MET A 9 5.95 -14.11 -5.92
C MET A 9 5.18 -13.03 -5.15
N ARG A 10 3.85 -13.16 -5.00
CA ARG A 10 3.09 -12.24 -4.14
C ARG A 10 3.50 -12.37 -2.68
N LEU A 11 3.81 -13.58 -2.22
CA LEU A 11 4.33 -13.81 -0.87
C LEU A 11 5.71 -13.18 -0.69
N ASP A 12 6.62 -13.31 -1.67
CA ASP A 12 7.92 -12.63 -1.64
C ASP A 12 7.75 -11.10 -1.59
N ILE A 13 6.88 -10.54 -2.45
CA ILE A 13 6.59 -9.11 -2.44
C ILE A 13 6.02 -8.67 -1.10
N LEU A 14 5.06 -9.41 -0.55
CA LEU A 14 4.51 -9.12 0.76
C LEU A 14 5.59 -9.14 1.85
N ASP A 15 6.50 -10.10 1.84
CA ASP A 15 7.55 -10.24 2.85
C ASP A 15 8.50 -9.02 2.87
N TRP A 16 8.98 -8.58 1.71
CA TRP A 16 9.88 -7.43 1.67
C TRP A 16 9.16 -6.07 1.73
N SER A 17 7.90 -5.99 1.25
CA SER A 17 7.16 -4.72 1.22
C SER A 17 6.50 -4.37 2.56
N ASP A 18 6.12 -5.34 3.39
CA ASP A 18 5.44 -5.07 4.67
C ASP A 18 6.22 -4.11 5.59
N PRO A 19 7.54 -4.28 5.84
CA PRO A 19 8.29 -3.32 6.64
C PRO A 19 8.40 -1.95 5.98
N VAL A 20 8.62 -1.90 4.65
CA VAL A 20 8.73 -0.64 3.89
C VAL A 20 7.44 0.18 3.96
N VAL A 21 6.31 -0.48 3.72
CA VAL A 21 4.98 0.13 3.82
C VAL A 21 4.72 0.59 5.26
N GLY A 22 5.06 -0.24 6.24
CA GLY A 22 4.90 0.09 7.66
C GLY A 22 5.65 1.36 8.07
N ASP A 23 6.93 1.43 7.73
CA ASP A 23 7.80 2.56 8.08
C ASP A 23 7.38 3.85 7.35
N CYS A 24 7.14 3.76 6.03
CA CYS A 24 6.68 4.89 5.22
C CYS A 24 5.36 5.47 5.73
N LEU A 25 4.38 4.60 6.04
CA LEU A 25 3.10 5.02 6.59
C LEU A 25 3.25 5.63 7.98
N PHE A 26 4.07 5.03 8.84
CA PHE A 26 4.27 5.53 10.19
C PHE A 26 4.86 6.95 10.16
N GLU A 27 5.91 7.17 9.37
CA GLU A 27 6.53 8.49 9.22
C GLU A 27 5.55 9.53 8.65
N ALA A 28 4.78 9.16 7.63
CA ALA A 28 3.78 10.05 7.04
C ALA A 28 2.69 10.45 8.05
N TYR A 29 2.14 9.48 8.79
CA TYR A 29 1.11 9.76 9.78
C TYR A 29 1.63 10.47 11.02
N ASP A 30 2.84 10.14 11.49
CA ASP A 30 3.50 10.84 12.60
C ASP A 30 3.69 12.32 12.27
N SER A 31 4.10 12.62 11.03
CA SER A 31 4.19 13.98 10.50
C SER A 31 2.82 14.68 10.42
N CYS A 32 1.77 13.98 9.96
CA CYS A 32 0.42 14.55 9.89
C CYS A 32 -0.17 14.90 11.26
N PHE A 33 0.11 14.08 12.27
CA PHE A 33 -0.46 14.23 13.62
C PHE A 33 0.50 14.85 14.63
N GLY A 34 1.69 15.30 14.21
CA GLY A 34 2.67 15.97 15.06
C GLY A 34 3.14 15.10 16.23
N GLY A 35 3.43 13.83 15.99
CA GLY A 35 3.87 12.90 17.02
C GLY A 35 2.74 12.32 17.89
N ASN A 36 1.47 12.59 17.59
CA ASN A 36 0.36 12.02 18.33
C ASN A 36 0.18 10.53 17.98
N LEU A 37 0.74 9.68 18.82
CA LEU A 37 0.75 8.22 18.62
C LEU A 37 -0.64 7.57 18.71
N ASP A 38 -1.60 8.20 19.41
CA ASP A 38 -2.96 7.68 19.54
C ASP A 38 -3.72 7.73 18.21
N TRP A 39 -3.35 8.65 17.32
CA TRP A 39 -3.88 8.73 15.95
C TRP A 39 -2.95 8.07 14.93
N SER A 40 -1.64 8.28 15.06
CA SER A 40 -0.66 7.80 14.08
C SER A 40 -0.64 6.27 13.98
N ARG A 41 -0.67 5.57 15.11
CA ARG A 41 -0.60 4.09 15.13
C ARG A 41 -1.84 3.43 14.52
N PRO A 42 -3.09 3.78 14.90
CA PRO A 42 -4.27 3.17 14.28
C PRO A 42 -4.37 3.46 12.78
N MET A 43 -4.07 4.68 12.36
CA MET A 43 -4.10 5.07 10.94
C MET A 43 -3.07 4.27 10.12
N THR A 44 -1.83 4.19 10.61
CA THR A 44 -0.76 3.38 10.01
C THR A 44 -1.19 1.93 9.86
N ARG A 45 -1.69 1.29 10.93
CA ARG A 45 -2.11 -0.11 10.90
C ARG A 45 -3.23 -0.38 9.91
N GLN A 46 -4.24 0.49 9.88
CA GLN A 46 -5.36 0.33 8.95
C GLN A 46 -4.91 0.53 7.50
N HIS A 47 -4.03 1.50 7.25
CA HIS A 47 -3.53 1.78 5.90
C HIS A 47 -2.57 0.68 5.42
N ALA A 48 -1.71 0.15 6.29
CA ALA A 48 -0.88 -1.01 5.99
C ALA A 48 -1.73 -2.23 5.63
N ARG A 49 -2.86 -2.45 6.31
CA ARG A 49 -3.82 -3.50 5.96
C ARG A 49 -4.40 -3.31 4.55
N VAL A 50 -4.69 -2.07 4.13
CA VAL A 50 -5.14 -1.79 2.76
C VAL A 50 -4.06 -2.22 1.77
N TRP A 51 -2.82 -1.80 1.96
CA TRP A 51 -1.69 -2.15 1.08
C TRP A 51 -1.43 -3.65 1.01
N ARG A 52 -1.47 -4.36 2.14
CA ARG A 52 -1.32 -5.82 2.18
C ARG A 52 -2.40 -6.53 1.34
N LEU A 53 -3.64 -6.05 1.38
CA LEU A 53 -4.74 -6.62 0.59
C LEU A 53 -4.61 -6.28 -0.90
N ILE A 54 -4.12 -5.08 -1.23
CA ILE A 54 -3.84 -4.66 -2.61
C ILE A 54 -2.74 -5.54 -3.22
N ILE A 55 -1.60 -5.69 -2.53
CA ILE A 55 -0.46 -6.48 -3.00
C ILE A 55 -0.82 -7.97 -3.06
N GLY A 56 -1.56 -8.47 -2.07
CA GLY A 56 -2.09 -9.84 -2.09
C GLY A 56 -3.15 -10.08 -3.17
N GLY A 57 -3.70 -9.03 -3.77
CA GLY A 57 -4.70 -9.08 -4.85
C GLY A 57 -6.14 -9.36 -4.39
N ASP A 58 -6.46 -9.20 -3.10
CA ASP A 58 -7.82 -9.31 -2.59
C ASP A 58 -8.57 -7.98 -2.72
N LYS A 59 -8.99 -7.69 -3.95
CA LYS A 59 -9.61 -6.40 -4.34
C LYS A 59 -10.84 -6.04 -3.49
N ARG A 60 -11.70 -7.03 -3.20
CA ARG A 60 -12.94 -6.80 -2.45
C ARG A 60 -12.62 -6.38 -1.02
N ARG A 61 -11.74 -7.12 -0.33
CA ARG A 61 -11.36 -6.77 1.05
C ARG A 61 -10.53 -5.50 1.09
N ALA A 62 -9.73 -5.22 0.07
CA ALA A 62 -9.01 -3.95 -0.05
C ALA A 62 -9.98 -2.76 -0.10
N ALA A 63 -11.06 -2.85 -0.89
CA ALA A 63 -12.09 -1.84 -0.95
C ALA A 63 -12.81 -1.64 0.41
N GLU A 64 -13.16 -2.73 1.09
CA GLU A 64 -13.74 -2.67 2.44
C GLU A 64 -12.79 -1.98 3.44
N ALA A 65 -11.51 -2.37 3.43
CA ALA A 65 -10.49 -1.78 4.30
C ALA A 65 -10.26 -0.29 3.99
N ARG A 66 -10.35 0.13 2.73
CA ARG A 66 -10.25 1.54 2.33
C ARG A 66 -11.43 2.37 2.82
N ARG A 67 -12.66 1.82 2.78
CA ARG A 67 -13.83 2.49 3.36
C ARG A 67 -13.67 2.72 4.85
N ASP A 68 -13.15 1.73 5.57
CA ASP A 68 -12.86 1.88 7.00
C ASP A 68 -11.79 2.94 7.25
N LEU A 69 -10.72 2.95 6.45
CA LEU A 69 -9.67 3.99 6.52
C LEU A 69 -10.25 5.39 6.28
N LEU A 70 -11.13 5.56 5.29
CA LEU A 70 -11.80 6.83 5.01
C LEU A 70 -12.69 7.28 6.17
N ARG A 71 -13.38 6.35 6.85
CA ARG A 71 -14.16 6.69 8.06
C ARG A 71 -13.26 7.17 9.19
N MET A 72 -12.12 6.52 9.41
CA MET A 72 -11.13 6.94 10.41
C MET A 72 -10.54 8.32 10.07
N ALA A 73 -10.16 8.54 8.81
CA ALA A 73 -9.65 9.81 8.31
C ALA A 73 -10.64 10.97 8.56
N ARG A 74 -11.94 10.74 8.32
CA ARG A 74 -12.99 11.74 8.63
C ARG A 74 -13.05 12.08 10.11
N ALA A 75 -12.88 11.09 11.00
CA ALA A 75 -12.90 11.32 12.45
C ALA A 75 -11.73 12.21 12.92
N CYS A 76 -10.58 12.15 12.26
CA CYS A 76 -9.43 13.02 12.52
C CYS A 76 -9.34 14.23 11.57
N ARG A 77 -10.42 14.56 10.85
CA ARG A 77 -10.51 15.70 9.90
C ARG A 77 -9.48 15.68 8.76
N MET A 78 -9.03 14.48 8.40
CA MET A 78 -8.12 14.28 7.28
C MET A 78 -8.92 14.06 5.99
N GLY A 79 -8.63 14.85 4.97
CA GLY A 79 -9.28 14.76 3.66
C GLY A 79 -8.84 13.52 2.86
N PRO A 80 -9.65 13.05 1.90
CA PRO A 80 -9.27 11.96 1.00
C PRO A 80 -8.00 12.28 0.19
N GLU A 81 -7.73 13.56 -0.10
CA GLU A 81 -6.54 14.01 -0.82
C GLU A 81 -5.25 13.73 -0.05
N ALA A 82 -5.30 13.79 1.29
CA ALA A 82 -4.17 13.45 2.14
C ALA A 82 -3.86 11.95 2.09
N LEU A 83 -4.89 11.10 2.11
CA LEU A 83 -4.72 9.65 1.93
C LEU A 83 -4.14 9.31 0.55
N ASP A 84 -4.60 10.00 -0.49
CA ASP A 84 -4.08 9.82 -1.85
C ASP A 84 -2.62 10.27 -1.98
N ALA A 85 -2.21 11.31 -1.25
CA ALA A 85 -0.81 11.71 -1.18
C ALA A 85 0.05 10.66 -0.46
N ILE A 86 -0.42 10.14 0.67
CA ILE A 86 0.27 9.07 1.42
C ILE A 86 0.40 7.79 0.56
N ASP A 87 -0.65 7.43 -0.18
CA ASP A 87 -0.57 6.29 -1.10
C ASP A 87 0.49 6.47 -2.19
N ARG A 88 0.67 7.70 -2.70
CA ARG A 88 1.73 7.98 -3.71
C ARG A 88 3.11 7.81 -3.10
N LEU A 89 3.32 8.31 -1.88
CA LEU A 89 4.57 8.12 -1.14
C LEU A 89 4.91 6.63 -0.98
N VAL A 90 3.93 5.82 -0.57
CA VAL A 90 4.15 4.37 -0.45
C VAL A 90 4.47 3.73 -1.80
N LEU A 91 3.77 4.11 -2.87
CA LEU A 91 4.03 3.56 -4.19
C LEU A 91 5.42 3.91 -4.71
N ASP A 92 5.85 5.16 -4.54
CA ASP A 92 7.17 5.63 -4.94
C ASP A 92 8.27 4.88 -4.17
N GLU A 93 8.12 4.74 -2.85
CA GLU A 93 9.07 4.00 -2.02
C GLU A 93 9.18 2.52 -2.42
N LEU A 94 8.04 1.86 -2.71
CA LEU A 94 8.04 0.48 -3.18
C LEU A 94 8.74 0.31 -4.53
N VAL A 95 8.60 1.28 -5.44
CA VAL A 95 9.29 1.27 -6.73
C VAL A 95 10.81 1.43 -6.53
N ASP A 96 11.24 2.35 -5.67
CA ASP A 96 12.65 2.60 -5.39
C ASP A 96 13.32 1.40 -4.72
N VAL A 97 12.66 0.81 -3.72
CA VAL A 97 13.13 -0.42 -3.05
C VAL A 97 13.23 -1.57 -4.04
N MET A 98 12.22 -1.78 -4.90
CA MET A 98 12.26 -2.81 -5.93
C MET A 98 13.43 -2.59 -6.90
N ALA A 99 13.62 -1.36 -7.39
CA ALA A 99 14.70 -1.02 -8.31
C ALA A 99 16.09 -1.23 -7.69
N SER A 100 16.22 -0.96 -6.39
CA SER A 100 17.44 -1.23 -5.64
C SER A 100 17.68 -2.74 -5.45
N ARG A 101 16.65 -3.47 -4.99
CA ARG A 101 16.72 -4.91 -4.67
C ARG A 101 17.04 -5.77 -5.88
N PHE A 102 16.43 -5.47 -7.04
CA PHE A 102 16.54 -6.30 -8.24
C PHE A 102 17.44 -5.71 -9.31
N ARG A 103 18.29 -4.73 -8.97
CA ARG A 103 19.22 -4.04 -9.90
C ARG A 103 20.05 -4.99 -10.75
N ALA A 104 20.46 -6.14 -10.20
CA ALA A 104 21.28 -7.14 -10.88
C ALA A 104 20.48 -8.14 -11.75
N SER A 105 19.14 -8.12 -11.69
CA SER A 105 18.26 -9.07 -12.40
C SER A 105 17.15 -8.35 -13.16
N ALA A 106 17.34 -8.23 -14.48
CA ALA A 106 16.34 -7.66 -15.38
C ALA A 106 15.07 -8.50 -15.50
N THR A 107 15.13 -9.79 -15.15
CA THR A 107 13.96 -10.68 -15.13
C THR A 107 13.10 -10.40 -13.91
N ASP A 108 13.70 -10.33 -12.72
CA ASP A 108 12.96 -10.11 -11.47
C ASP A 108 12.40 -8.69 -11.41
N THR A 109 13.16 -7.70 -11.90
CA THR A 109 12.68 -6.32 -12.05
C THR A 109 11.41 -6.24 -12.91
N ARG A 110 11.36 -6.95 -14.04
CA ARG A 110 10.18 -6.95 -14.92
C ARG A 110 8.99 -7.68 -14.29
N HIS A 111 9.22 -8.75 -13.53
CA HIS A 111 8.15 -9.48 -12.87
C HIS A 111 7.56 -8.71 -11.69
N CYS A 112 8.40 -8.19 -10.80
CA CYS A 112 7.96 -7.33 -9.69
C CYS A 112 7.29 -6.06 -10.21
N GLY A 113 7.83 -5.46 -11.28
CA GLY A 113 7.23 -4.28 -11.91
C GLY A 113 5.80 -4.52 -12.40
N ARG A 114 5.50 -5.71 -12.96
CA ARG A 114 4.12 -6.08 -13.34
C ARG A 114 3.18 -6.15 -12.15
N LEU A 115 3.64 -6.72 -11.03
CA LEU A 115 2.83 -6.81 -9.82
C LEU A 115 2.62 -5.44 -9.16
N LEU A 116 3.61 -4.54 -9.21
CA LEU A 116 3.41 -3.14 -8.78
C LEU A 116 2.43 -2.40 -9.70
N ILE A 117 2.45 -2.64 -11.01
CA ILE A 117 1.45 -2.10 -11.93
C ILE A 117 0.05 -2.61 -11.57
N GLU A 118 -0.11 -3.91 -11.32
CA GLU A 118 -1.39 -4.50 -10.87
C GLU A 118 -1.87 -3.91 -9.53
N ALA A 119 -0.95 -3.72 -8.58
CA ALA A 119 -1.23 -3.09 -7.30
C ALA A 119 -1.69 -1.64 -7.49
N SER A 120 -1.02 -0.88 -8.36
CA SER A 120 -1.40 0.50 -8.66
C SER A 120 -2.78 0.61 -9.32
N ALA A 121 -3.12 -0.32 -10.23
CA ALA A 121 -4.44 -0.41 -10.82
C ALA A 121 -5.50 -0.75 -9.76
N THR A 122 -5.22 -1.72 -8.89
CA THR A 122 -6.13 -2.12 -7.80
C THR A 122 -6.35 -0.97 -6.79
N LEU A 123 -5.31 -0.16 -6.52
CA LEU A 123 -5.41 1.03 -5.69
C LEU A 123 -6.37 2.05 -6.30
N VAL A 124 -6.26 2.32 -7.60
CA VAL A 124 -7.17 3.23 -8.33
C VAL A 124 -8.61 2.69 -8.33
N GLU A 125 -8.81 1.42 -8.64
CA GLU A 125 -10.12 0.76 -8.57
C GLU A 125 -10.74 0.88 -7.17
N THR A 126 -9.95 0.66 -6.12
CA THR A 126 -10.37 0.75 -4.73
C THR A 126 -10.81 2.17 -4.37
N ARG A 127 -10.11 3.21 -4.86
CA ARG A 127 -10.52 4.61 -4.69
C ARG A 127 -11.86 4.88 -5.35
N HIS A 128 -12.03 4.47 -6.61
CA HIS A 128 -13.30 4.68 -7.34
C HIS A 128 -14.48 3.96 -6.68
N ALA A 129 -14.28 2.73 -6.20
CA ALA A 129 -15.30 1.96 -5.49
C ALA A 129 -15.71 2.54 -4.12
N CYS A 130 -14.96 3.52 -3.61
CA CYS A 130 -15.28 4.25 -2.37
C CYS A 130 -15.80 5.68 -2.62
N ALA A 131 -15.67 6.19 -3.84
CA ALA A 131 -16.19 7.49 -4.26
C ALA A 131 -17.64 7.41 -4.78
N ALA A 132 -18.06 6.23 -5.25
CA ALA A 132 -19.43 5.89 -5.60
C ALA A 132 -20.29 5.60 -4.37
#